data_AF-A0A9E3YC34-F1
#
_entry.id   AF-A0A9E3YC34-F1
#
_cell.length_a   1.000
_cell.length_b   1.000
_cell.length_c   1.000
_cell.angle_alpha   90.00
_cell.angle_beta   90.00
_cell.angle_gamma   90.00
#
_symmetry.space_group_name_H-M   'P 1'
#
loop_
_entity.id
_entity.type
_entity.pdbx_description
1 polymer ?
#
loop_
_entity_poly.entity_id
_entity_poly.type
_entity_poly.pdbx_seq_one_letter_code
_entity_poly.pdbx_strand_id
1 'polypeptide(L)'
;MNTPAPHTPARHSSRAGLPGRQGLYDPAFEHDACGVAFVVDMHGRQSHDMVLKGLQCLYNLDHRGATGAEVNTGDGAGMLT
;
A
#
# COMPACT_ATOMS: atom_id res chain seq x y z
N MET A 1 -20.11 -14.10 -40.29
CA MET A 1 -19.26 -14.89 -39.37
C MET A 1 -17.87 -14.26 -39.36
N ASN A 2 -17.67 -13.18 -38.59
CA ASN A 2 -16.35 -12.57 -38.42
C ASN A 2 -15.82 -12.95 -37.04
N THR A 3 -14.86 -13.87 -37.02
CA THR A 3 -14.12 -14.24 -35.82
C THR A 3 -13.08 -13.14 -35.54
N PRO A 4 -13.01 -12.54 -34.34
CA PRO A 4 -11.93 -11.61 -34.02
C PRO A 4 -10.61 -12.38 -33.90
N ALA A 5 -9.56 -11.83 -34.51
CA ALA A 5 -8.21 -12.41 -34.51
C ALA A 5 -7.60 -12.47 -33.10
N PRO A 6 -6.71 -13.45 -32.82
CA PRO A 6 -6.05 -13.57 -31.53
C PRO A 6 -5.09 -12.38 -31.31
N HIS A 7 -5.33 -11.64 -30.23
CA HIS A 7 -4.50 -10.52 -29.81
C HIS A 7 -3.12 -11.08 -29.42
N THR A 8 -2.11 -10.82 -30.24
CA THR A 8 -0.72 -11.17 -29.92
C THR A 8 -0.26 -10.22 -28.81
N PRO A 9 0.17 -10.70 -27.62
CA PRO A 9 0.67 -9.79 -26.61
C PRO A 9 2.03 -9.27 -27.07
N ALA A 10 2.08 -7.97 -27.35
CA ALA A 10 3.34 -7.25 -27.54
C ALA A 10 4.20 -7.46 -26.29
N ARG A 11 5.48 -7.81 -26.52
CA ARG A 11 6.49 -8.01 -25.47
C ARG A 11 6.70 -6.71 -24.70
N HIS A 12 5.97 -6.53 -23.61
CA HIS A 12 6.25 -5.48 -22.64
C HIS A 12 7.21 -6.06 -21.59
N SER A 13 8.37 -5.42 -21.47
CA SER A 13 9.33 -5.63 -20.38
C SER A 13 8.61 -5.47 -19.05
N SER A 14 8.16 -6.58 -18.47
CA SER A 14 7.60 -6.60 -17.12
C SER A 14 8.72 -6.20 -16.16
N ARG A 15 8.43 -5.26 -15.25
CA ARG A 15 9.14 -5.26 -13.96
C ARG A 15 9.00 -6.68 -13.43
N ALA A 16 10.12 -7.38 -13.30
CA ALA A 16 10.16 -8.83 -13.08
C ALA A 16 9.17 -9.24 -11.97
N GLY A 17 8.08 -9.92 -12.35
CA GLY A 17 7.07 -10.43 -11.41
C GLY A 17 5.63 -9.97 -11.64
N LEU A 18 5.38 -8.87 -12.37
CA LEU A 18 4.01 -8.40 -12.62
C LEU A 18 3.37 -9.10 -13.83
N PRO A 19 2.07 -9.46 -13.78
CA PRO A 19 1.36 -9.95 -14.95
C PRO A 19 1.34 -8.89 -16.07
N GLY A 20 1.15 -9.32 -17.32
CA GLY A 20 0.93 -8.39 -18.45
C GLY A 20 -0.41 -7.65 -18.33
N ARG A 21 -0.59 -6.57 -19.10
CA ARG A 21 -1.87 -5.86 -19.22
C ARG A 21 -2.98 -6.84 -19.61
N GLN A 22 -4.05 -6.90 -18.82
CA GLN A 22 -5.19 -7.81 -19.06
C GLN A 22 -6.46 -7.23 -18.45
N GLY A 23 -7.58 -7.26 -19.16
CA GLY A 23 -8.82 -6.63 -18.69
C GLY A 23 -8.62 -5.15 -18.31
N LEU A 24 -9.04 -4.77 -17.09
CA LEU A 24 -8.84 -3.43 -16.52
C LEU A 24 -7.48 -3.24 -15.83
N TYR A 25 -6.67 -4.29 -15.70
CA TYR A 25 -5.37 -4.23 -15.04
C TYR A 25 -4.29 -3.70 -16.01
N ASP A 26 -3.57 -2.67 -15.54
CA ASP A 26 -2.39 -2.11 -16.20
C ASP A 26 -1.23 -2.05 -15.18
N PRO A 27 -0.13 -2.82 -15.39
CA PRO A 27 1.02 -2.84 -14.48
C PRO A 27 1.64 -1.46 -14.23
N ALA A 28 1.38 -0.48 -15.10
CA ALA A 28 1.84 0.88 -14.92
C ALA A 28 1.23 1.58 -13.69
N PHE A 29 0.07 1.12 -13.19
CA PHE A 29 -0.61 1.67 -12.01
C PHE A 29 -0.45 0.79 -10.75
N GLU A 30 0.32 -0.29 -10.82
CA GLU A 30 0.51 -1.21 -9.70
C GLU A 30 1.53 -0.67 -8.69
N HIS A 31 1.08 -0.39 -7.46
CA HIS A 31 1.91 0.16 -6.38
C HIS A 31 1.43 -0.34 -5.01
N ASP A 32 2.38 -0.62 -4.10
CA ASP A 32 2.07 -0.96 -2.71
C ASP A 32 1.45 0.24 -1.96
N ALA A 33 0.30 0.01 -1.33
CA ALA A 33 -0.35 1.03 -0.52
C ALA A 33 0.17 1.08 0.92
N CYS A 34 0.51 -0.03 1.57
CA CYS A 34 0.78 -0.08 3.02
C CYS A 34 2.02 0.70 3.49
N GLY A 35 1.94 1.31 4.68
CA GLY A 35 3.04 2.05 5.32
C GLY A 35 3.45 1.54 6.70
N VAL A 36 4.72 1.77 7.06
CA VAL A 36 5.31 1.43 8.37
C VAL A 36 6.16 2.58 8.89
N ALA A 37 6.21 2.73 10.22
CA ALA A 37 7.05 3.71 10.91
C ALA A 37 7.57 3.10 12.22
N PHE A 38 8.69 3.62 12.71
CA PHE A 38 9.22 3.27 14.02
C PHE A 38 9.75 4.53 14.71
N VAL A 39 9.68 4.52 16.04
CA VAL A 39 10.19 5.61 16.90
C VAL A 39 10.96 4.95 18.04
N VAL A 40 12.08 5.55 18.43
CA VAL A 40 12.93 5.04 19.52
C VAL A 40 13.49 6.18 20.35
N ASP A 41 13.60 5.98 21.67
CA ASP A 41 14.41 6.83 22.54
C ASP A 41 15.85 6.28 22.55
N MET A 42 16.80 7.07 22.04
CA MET A 42 18.21 6.67 21.91
C MET A 42 18.92 6.41 23.25
N HIS A 43 18.33 6.83 24.36
CA HIS A 43 18.82 6.58 25.71
C HIS A 43 18.07 5.43 26.41
N GLY A 44 17.13 4.77 25.73
CA GLY A 44 16.40 3.61 26.25
C GLY A 44 15.41 3.93 27.37
N ARG A 45 14.98 5.18 27.51
CA ARG A 45 14.04 5.58 28.56
C ARG A 45 12.62 5.15 28.18
N GLN A 46 11.93 4.52 29.13
CA GLN A 46 10.51 4.23 28.99
C GLN A 46 9.68 5.50 29.23
N SER A 47 8.83 5.87 28.27
CA SER A 47 7.94 7.02 28.38
C SER A 47 6.68 6.84 27.54
N HIS A 48 5.55 7.35 28.03
CA HIS A 48 4.30 7.44 27.27
C HIS A 48 4.41 8.31 26.01
N ASP A 49 5.41 9.19 25.94
CA ASP A 49 5.72 9.98 24.76
C ASP A 49 6.01 9.11 23.52
N MET A 50 6.60 7.91 23.70
CA MET A 50 6.83 6.98 22.57
C MET A 50 5.51 6.48 21.97
N VAL A 51 4.50 6.22 22.81
CA VAL A 51 3.15 5.80 22.38
C VAL A 51 2.48 6.93 21.59
N LEU A 52 2.55 8.17 22.10
CA LEU A 52 1.98 9.34 21.43
C LEU A 52 2.64 9.59 20.06
N LYS A 53 3.96 9.46 19.99
CA LYS A 53 4.69 9.56 18.72
C LYS A 53 4.31 8.44 17.75
N GLY A 54 4.13 7.21 18.24
CA GLY A 54 3.65 6.09 17.43
C GLY A 54 2.24 6.35 16.85
N LEU A 55 1.32 6.88 17.65
CA LEU A 55 -0.01 7.29 17.16
C LEU A 55 0.09 8.39 16.09
N GLN A 56 0.94 9.41 16.30
CA GLN A 56 1.17 10.44 15.30
C GLN A 56 1.73 9.87 13.99
N CYS A 57 2.62 8.87 14.07
CA CYS A 57 3.10 8.17 12.88
C CYS A 57 1.95 7.48 12.13
N LEU A 58 1.03 6.80 12.82
CA LEU A 58 -0.14 6.19 12.18
C LEU A 58 -1.03 7.22 11.49
N TYR A 59 -1.32 8.36 12.13
CA TYR A 59 -2.06 9.46 11.50
C TYR A 59 -1.36 9.98 10.24
N ASN A 60 -0.04 10.08 10.26
CA ASN A 60 0.72 10.54 9.10
C ASN A 60 0.70 9.51 7.96
N LEU A 61 0.46 8.23 8.25
CA LEU A 61 0.36 7.15 7.27
C LEU A 61 -1.07 6.92 6.75
N ASP A 62 -2.05 7.69 7.20
CA ASP A 62 -3.46 7.52 6.80
C ASP A 62 -3.67 7.58 5.28
N HIS A 63 -2.94 8.46 4.58
CA HIS A 63 -2.94 8.58 3.12
C HIS A 63 -2.43 7.33 2.37
N ARG A 64 -1.85 6.38 3.09
CA ARG A 64 -1.34 5.09 2.62
C ARG A 64 -2.24 3.92 3.04
N GLY A 65 -3.27 4.19 3.85
CA GLY A 65 -4.27 3.21 4.23
C GLY A 65 -5.29 2.98 3.12
N ALA A 66 -5.88 1.78 3.10
CA ALA A 66 -7.10 1.56 2.34
C ALA A 66 -8.26 2.29 3.02
N THR A 67 -8.97 3.11 2.25
CA THR A 67 -10.18 3.80 2.71
C THR A 67 -11.40 2.91 2.50
N GLY A 68 -12.29 2.83 3.50
CA GLY A 68 -13.54 2.08 3.39
C GLY A 68 -14.62 2.80 2.56
N ALA A 69 -15.84 2.26 2.59
CA ALA A 69 -16.99 2.85 1.90
C ALA A 69 -17.47 4.16 2.58
N GLU A 70 -17.13 4.34 3.85
CA GLU A 70 -17.43 5.52 4.66
C GLU A 70 -16.15 6.24 5.06
N VAL A 71 -16.26 7.55 5.31
CA VAL A 71 -15.12 8.43 5.65
C VAL A 71 -14.40 8.05 6.96
N ASN A 72 -15.04 7.24 7.80
CA ASN A 72 -14.57 6.84 9.11
C ASN A 72 -14.26 5.33 9.20
N THR A 73 -14.16 4.63 8.07
CA THR A 73 -13.83 3.21 8.00
C THR A 73 -12.51 2.98 7.26
N GLY A 74 -11.78 1.93 7.65
CA GLY A 74 -10.51 1.53 7.03
C GLY A 74 -10.15 0.10 7.41
N ASP A 75 -9.21 -0.50 6.69
CA ASP A 75 -8.89 -1.93 6.83
C ASP A 75 -8.19 -2.28 8.16
N GLY A 76 -7.41 -1.35 8.73
CA GLY A 76 -6.80 -1.49 10.05
C GLY A 76 -5.44 -0.80 10.20
N ALA A 77 -5.09 -0.49 11.45
CA ALA A 77 -3.79 0.02 11.86
C ALA A 77 -3.39 -0.61 13.21
N GLY A 78 -2.08 -0.71 13.48
CA GLY A 78 -1.58 -1.35 14.68
C GLY A 78 -0.22 -0.81 15.11
N MET A 79 0.11 -1.00 16.39
CA MET A 79 1.39 -0.59 16.99
C MET A 79 1.90 -1.71 17.89
N LEU A 80 3.22 -1.95 17.84
CA LEU A 80 3.94 -2.85 18.74
C LEU A 80 4.81 -2.00 19.68
N THR A 81 4.83 -2.35 20.97
CA THR A 81 5.57 -1.64 22.03
C THR A 81 6.38 -2.59 22.89
#